data_AF-A0A5P2QU18-F1
#
_entry.id   AF-A0A5P2QU18-F1
#
_cell.length_a   1.000
_cell.length_b   1.000
_cell.length_c   1.000
_cell.angle_alpha   90.00
_cell.angle_beta   90.00
_cell.angle_gamma   90.00
#
_symmetry.space_group_name_H-M   'P 1'
#
loop_
_entity.id
_entity.type
_entity.pdbx_description
1 polymer ?
#
loop_
_entity_poly.entity_id
_entity_poly.type
_entity_poly.pdbx_seq_one_letter_code
_entity_poly.pdbx_strand_id
1 'polypeptide(L)'
;MLRLQIRGEMFDASLRDGAGSLAAMVLLDELTPDRLSALARFWAALAGKTVPPDPRITRSRQKRAREMLRVLDGRASGATYRAIADAVFPKHDHDAASWVGSAIRETTIRLARDGAKLVQGGYRSILRRPRRDR
;
A
#
# COMPACT_ATOMS: atom_id res chain seq x y z
N MET A 1 -23.00 8.42 -26.17
CA MET A 1 -23.84 8.86 -25.05
C MET A 1 -24.41 7.60 -24.41
N LEU A 2 -24.12 7.36 -23.14
CA LEU A 2 -24.66 6.27 -22.33
C LEU A 2 -25.78 6.83 -21.46
N ARG A 3 -26.96 6.24 -21.57
CA ARG A 3 -28.12 6.59 -20.76
C ARG A 3 -28.14 5.69 -19.53
N LEU A 4 -28.10 6.30 -18.35
CA LEU A 4 -27.99 5.62 -17.06
C LEU A 4 -29.28 5.86 -16.27
N GLN A 5 -29.86 4.80 -15.71
CA GLN A 5 -31.00 4.92 -14.82
C GLN A 5 -30.55 4.61 -13.39
N ILE A 6 -30.66 5.58 -12.49
CA ILE A 6 -30.23 5.47 -11.10
C ILE A 6 -31.41 5.84 -10.20
N ARG A 7 -31.88 4.89 -9.38
CA ARG A 7 -33.02 5.07 -8.45
C ARG A 7 -34.30 5.63 -9.11
N GLY A 8 -34.58 5.23 -10.34
CA GLY A 8 -35.74 5.68 -11.10
C GLY A 8 -35.54 7.00 -11.86
N GLU A 9 -34.45 7.72 -11.59
CA GLU A 9 -34.10 8.92 -12.34
C GLU A 9 -33.17 8.60 -13.51
N MET A 10 -33.40 9.31 -14.62
CA MET A 10 -32.70 9.11 -15.88
C MET A 10 -31.60 10.16 -16.04
N PHE A 11 -30.38 9.70 -16.30
CA PHE A 11 -29.21 10.53 -16.53
C PHE A 11 -28.63 10.24 -17.91
N ASP A 12 -28.43 11.29 -18.71
CA ASP A 12 -27.71 11.18 -19.97
C ASP A 12 -26.23 11.51 -19.74
N ALA A 13 -25.34 10.54 -20.00
CA ALA A 13 -23.90 10.74 -19.94
C ALA A 13 -23.32 10.73 -21.35
N SER A 14 -22.57 11.76 -21.73
CA SER A 14 -21.77 11.76 -22.95
C SER A 14 -20.28 11.62 -22.61
N LEU A 15 -19.53 10.97 -23.49
CA LEU A 15 -18.08 10.89 -23.39
C LEU A 15 -17.50 11.20 -24.78
N ARG A 16 -16.83 12.35 -24.91
CA ARG A 16 -15.90 12.79 -25.96
C ARG A 16 -15.19 14.05 -25.45
N ASP A 17 -13.91 14.31 -25.74
CA ASP A 17 -13.45 14.61 -27.10
C ASP A 17 -11.92 14.48 -27.34
N GLY A 18 -11.56 14.40 -28.62
CA GLY A 18 -10.25 14.19 -29.24
C GLY A 18 -9.27 15.37 -29.20
N ALA A 19 -9.06 15.99 -28.04
CA ALA A 19 -7.98 16.93 -27.82
C ALA A 19 -7.49 16.86 -26.37
N GLY A 20 -6.54 15.96 -26.07
CA GLY A 20 -5.65 16.03 -24.90
C GLY A 20 -6.27 16.01 -23.49
N SER A 21 -7.60 15.89 -23.35
CA SER A 21 -8.30 15.97 -22.08
C SER A 21 -8.66 14.58 -21.55
N LEU A 22 -8.31 14.31 -20.29
CA LEU A 22 -8.56 13.02 -19.64
C LEU A 22 -9.89 13.04 -18.89
N ALA A 23 -10.75 12.04 -19.15
CA ALA A 23 -11.97 11.78 -18.39
C ALA A 23 -11.82 10.49 -17.58
N ALA A 24 -12.46 10.42 -16.41
CA ALA A 24 -12.46 9.23 -15.56
C ALA A 24 -13.90 8.77 -15.29
N MET A 25 -14.16 7.48 -15.48
CA MET A 25 -15.40 6.82 -15.08
C MET A 25 -15.22 6.18 -13.70
N VAL A 26 -16.14 6.46 -12.78
CA VAL A 26 -16.08 5.94 -11.41
C VAL A 26 -17.31 5.08 -11.13
N LEU A 27 -17.08 3.81 -10.77
CA LEU A 27 -18.15 2.93 -10.31
C LEU A 27 -18.63 3.37 -8.92
N LEU A 28 -19.95 3.44 -8.78
CA LEU A 28 -20.64 3.75 -7.54
C LEU A 28 -20.97 2.48 -6.76
N ASP A 29 -20.02 2.02 -5.95
CA ASP A 29 -20.13 0.85 -5.05
C ASP A 29 -19.45 1.13 -3.69
N GLU A 30 -19.20 0.10 -2.88
CA GLU A 30 -18.52 0.22 -1.58
C GLU A 30 -17.12 0.85 -1.64
N LEU A 31 -16.43 0.77 -2.77
CA LEU A 31 -15.11 1.36 -3.04
C LEU A 31 -15.19 2.76 -3.65
N THR A 32 -16.38 3.36 -3.83
CA THR A 32 -16.53 4.73 -4.35
C THR A 32 -15.62 5.74 -3.63
N PRO A 33 -15.55 5.77 -2.28
CA PRO A 33 -14.69 6.72 -1.59
C PRO A 33 -13.20 6.52 -1.90
N ASP A 34 -12.76 5.26 -2.04
CA ASP A 34 -11.39 4.92 -2.44
C ASP A 34 -11.09 5.42 -3.86
N ARG A 35 -12.02 5.21 -4.81
CA ARG A 35 -11.88 5.66 -6.20
C ARG A 35 -11.85 7.17 -6.33
N LEU A 36 -12.71 7.89 -5.60
CA LEU A 36 -12.70 9.36 -5.59
C LEU A 36 -11.39 9.91 -5.00
N SER A 37 -10.89 9.32 -3.92
CA SER A 37 -9.59 9.70 -3.35
C SER A 37 -8.43 9.46 -4.31
N ALA A 38 -8.42 8.31 -5.00
CA ALA A 38 -7.43 8.00 -6.02
C ALA A 38 -7.50 8.96 -7.20
N LEU A 39 -8.71 9.30 -7.67
CA LEU A 39 -8.93 10.24 -8.77
C LEU A 39 -8.46 11.66 -8.41
N ALA A 40 -8.77 12.14 -7.20
CA ALA A 40 -8.31 13.44 -6.73
C ALA A 40 -6.77 13.53 -6.68
N ARG A 41 -6.10 12.47 -6.19
CA ARG A 41 -4.63 12.37 -6.18
C ARG A 41 -4.06 12.33 -7.60
N PHE A 42 -4.68 11.56 -8.50
CA PHE A 42 -4.28 11.46 -9.90
C PHE A 42 -4.37 12.81 -10.61
N TRP A 43 -5.50 13.52 -10.46
CA TRP A 43 -5.65 14.86 -11.01
C TRP A 43 -4.63 15.85 -10.44
N ALA A 44 -4.36 15.81 -9.13
CA ALA A 44 -3.34 16.67 -8.52
C ALA A 44 -1.95 16.43 -9.15
N ALA A 45 -1.59 15.17 -9.40
CA ALA A 45 -0.34 14.82 -10.06
C ALA A 45 -0.30 15.33 -11.53
N LEU A 46 -1.38 15.15 -12.29
CA LEU A 46 -1.49 15.65 -13.66
C LEU A 46 -1.38 17.18 -13.73
N ALA A 47 -1.98 17.88 -12.76
CA ALA A 47 -1.96 19.33 -12.69
C ALA A 47 -0.65 19.91 -12.13
N GLY A 48 0.38 19.09 -11.88
CA GLY A 48 1.65 19.52 -11.28
C GLY A 48 1.52 20.04 -9.84
N LYS A 49 0.44 19.69 -9.15
CA LYS A 49 0.16 20.11 -7.76
C LYS A 49 0.74 19.13 -6.77
N THR A 50 0.92 19.58 -5.52
CA THR A 50 1.27 18.71 -4.40
C THR A 50 0.23 17.61 -4.25
N VAL A 51 0.65 16.35 -4.42
CA VAL A 51 -0.22 15.19 -4.29
C VAL A 51 -0.49 14.92 -2.80
N PRO A 52 -1.77 14.89 -2.35
CA PRO A 52 -2.10 14.57 -0.96
C PRO A 52 -1.53 13.20 -0.53
N PRO A 53 -1.35 12.91 0.77
CA PRO A 53 -0.97 11.56 1.25
C PRO A 53 -2.01 10.49 0.93
N ASP A 54 -1.59 9.21 0.86
CA ASP A 54 -2.51 8.11 0.51
C ASP A 54 -3.25 7.68 1.79
N PRO A 55 -4.58 7.84 1.87
CA PRO A 55 -5.30 7.52 3.10
C PRO A 55 -5.38 6.01 3.37
N ARG A 56 -5.00 5.17 2.41
CA ARG A 56 -5.03 3.70 2.56
C ARG A 56 -3.86 3.18 3.41
N ILE A 57 -2.72 3.88 3.40
CA ILE A 57 -1.51 3.47 4.09
C ILE A 57 -0.81 4.64 4.78
N THR A 58 -0.57 4.52 6.08
CA THR A 58 0.22 5.51 6.82
C THR A 58 1.71 5.39 6.46
N ARG A 59 2.48 6.47 6.62
CA ARG A 59 3.93 6.45 6.39
C ARG A 59 4.65 5.37 7.22
N SER A 60 4.22 5.15 8.47
CA SER A 60 4.75 4.09 9.33
C SER A 60 4.47 2.69 8.76
N ARG A 61 3.23 2.41 8.33
CA ARG A 61 2.88 1.14 7.69
C ARG A 61 3.65 0.93 6.38
N GLN A 62 3.83 1.99 5.59
CA GLN A 62 4.62 1.93 4.35
C GLN A 62 6.09 1.62 4.63
N LYS A 63 6.70 2.27 5.63
CA LYS A 63 8.07 1.99 6.07
C LYS A 63 8.20 0.53 6.52
N ARG A 64 7.31 0.07 7.40
CA ARG A 64 7.30 -1.32 7.88
C ARG A 64 7.14 -2.33 6.74
N ALA A 65 6.29 -2.05 5.74
CA ALA A 65 6.14 -2.91 4.57
C ALA A 65 7.43 -3.02 3.74
N ARG A 66 8.19 -1.91 3.58
CA ARG A 66 9.50 -1.96 2.92
C ARG A 66 10.51 -2.79 3.71
N GLU A 67 10.52 -2.69 5.04
CA GLU A 67 11.37 -3.53 5.91
C GLU A 67 11.00 -5.00 5.79
N MET A 68 9.71 -5.34 5.79
CA MET A 68 9.22 -6.71 5.55
C MET A 68 9.71 -7.27 4.22
N LEU A 69 9.64 -6.49 3.14
CA LEU A 69 10.12 -6.91 1.81
C LEU A 69 11.63 -7.13 1.80
N ARG A 70 12.44 -6.21 2.37
CA ARG A 70 13.89 -6.39 2.48
C ARG A 70 14.27 -7.65 3.26
N VAL A 71 13.55 -7.94 4.35
CA VAL A 71 13.76 -9.17 5.13
C VAL A 71 13.43 -10.41 4.31
N LEU A 72 12.36 -10.38 3.51
CA LEU A 72 12.02 -11.48 2.61
C LEU A 72 13.06 -11.68 1.52
N ASP A 73 13.54 -10.60 0.89
CA ASP A 73 14.57 -10.67 -0.15
C ASP A 73 15.86 -11.29 0.41
N GLY A 74 16.28 -10.87 1.61
CA GLY A 74 17.43 -11.48 2.30
C GLY A 74 17.21 -12.95 2.65
N ARG A 75 15.99 -13.34 3.04
CA ARG A 75 15.63 -14.75 3.29
C ARG A 75 15.70 -15.56 1.99
N ALA A 76 15.19 -15.02 0.89
CA ALA A 76 15.21 -15.66 -0.42
C ALA A 76 16.64 -15.82 -0.96
N SER A 77 17.56 -14.93 -0.60
CA SER A 77 19.00 -15.05 -0.92
C SER A 77 19.77 -15.98 0.04
N GLY A 78 19.10 -16.67 0.96
CA GLY A 78 19.74 -17.59 1.92
C GLY A 78 20.44 -16.91 3.10
N ALA A 79 20.26 -15.60 3.30
CA ALA A 79 20.89 -14.90 4.42
C ALA A 79 20.32 -15.34 5.78
N THR A 80 21.18 -15.39 6.79
CA THR A 80 20.76 -15.67 8.17
C THR A 80 19.96 -14.50 8.73
N TYR A 81 19.10 -14.74 9.72
CA TYR A 81 18.37 -13.66 10.40
C TYR A 81 19.29 -12.60 11.00
N ARG A 82 20.51 -12.97 11.39
CA ARG A 82 21.51 -12.03 11.91
C ARG A 82 22.03 -11.11 10.82
N ALA A 83 22.49 -11.67 9.70
CA ALA A 83 22.96 -10.88 8.56
C ALA A 83 21.86 -9.93 8.03
N ILE A 84 20.60 -10.39 8.03
CA ILE A 84 19.45 -9.55 7.68
C ILE A 84 19.27 -8.42 8.69
N ALA A 85 19.35 -8.71 9.99
CA ALA A 85 19.22 -7.70 11.04
C ALA A 85 20.30 -6.63 10.94
N ASP A 86 21.55 -7.00 10.69
CA ASP A 86 22.67 -6.08 10.53
C ASP A 86 22.43 -5.09 9.37
N ALA A 87 21.84 -5.57 8.26
CA ALA A 87 21.49 -4.73 7.12
C ALA A 87 20.24 -3.86 7.34
N VAL A 88 19.23 -4.36 8.06
CA VAL A 88 17.95 -3.67 8.28
C VAL A 88 18.02 -2.69 9.46
N PHE A 89 18.84 -2.97 10.47
CA PHE A 89 18.99 -2.20 11.71
C PHE A 89 20.44 -1.75 11.96
N PRO A 90 21.13 -1.10 11.01
CA PRO A 90 22.58 -0.84 11.07
C PRO A 90 23.03 0.08 12.22
N LYS A 91 22.08 0.72 12.92
CA LYS A 91 22.35 1.57 14.09
C LYS A 91 22.34 0.83 15.42
N HIS A 92 22.02 -0.47 15.41
CA HIS A 92 21.98 -1.27 16.61
C HIS A 92 23.10 -2.30 16.51
N ASP A 93 24.00 -2.29 17.49
CA ASP A 93 25.01 -3.32 17.60
C ASP A 93 24.37 -4.60 18.16
N HIS A 94 24.74 -5.74 17.59
CA HIS A 94 24.18 -7.05 17.92
C HIS A 94 25.33 -8.01 18.22
N ASP A 95 25.73 -8.02 19.49
CA ASP A 95 26.71 -8.97 19.98
C ASP A 95 26.24 -10.41 19.74
N ALA A 96 27.17 -11.26 19.31
CA ALA A 96 26.93 -12.67 19.01
C ALA A 96 26.37 -13.40 20.23
N ALA A 97 26.86 -13.07 21.43
CA ALA A 97 26.44 -13.73 22.66
C ALA A 97 25.02 -13.36 23.09
N SER A 98 24.55 -12.15 22.76
CA SER A 98 23.21 -11.66 23.10
C SER A 98 22.16 -11.86 22.02
N TRP A 99 22.55 -12.38 20.84
CA TRP A 99 21.66 -12.54 19.69
C TRP A 99 20.40 -13.36 20.02
N VAL A 100 20.59 -14.49 20.73
CA VAL A 100 19.49 -15.37 21.15
C VAL A 100 18.68 -14.66 22.23
N GLY A 101 17.38 -14.44 21.98
CA GLY A 101 16.50 -13.70 22.88
C GLY A 101 16.50 -12.18 22.70
N SER A 102 17.31 -11.63 21.77
CA SER A 102 17.31 -10.19 21.52
C SER A 102 16.01 -9.69 20.87
N ALA A 103 15.61 -8.46 21.24
CA ALA A 103 14.45 -7.80 20.66
C ALA A 103 14.58 -7.58 19.14
N ILE A 104 15.80 -7.34 18.63
CA ILE A 104 16.02 -7.20 17.18
C ILE A 104 15.84 -8.53 16.46
N ARG A 105 16.34 -9.65 17.01
CA ARG A 105 16.08 -10.97 16.43
C ARG A 105 14.59 -11.23 16.33
N GLU A 106 13.84 -11.02 17.41
CA GLU A 106 12.38 -11.21 17.42
C GLU A 106 11.66 -10.27 16.46
N THR A 107 12.12 -9.03 16.32
CA THR A 107 11.59 -8.07 15.35
C THR A 107 11.86 -8.53 13.92
N THR A 108 13.05 -9.03 13.63
CA THR A 108 13.44 -9.53 12.30
C THR A 108 12.62 -10.75 11.91
N ILE A 109 12.42 -11.69 12.85
CA ILE A 109 11.54 -12.86 12.65
C ILE A 109 10.10 -12.42 12.38
N ARG A 110 9.60 -11.43 13.12
CA ARG A 110 8.25 -10.90 12.93
C ARG A 110 8.09 -10.22 11.57
N LEU A 111 9.08 -9.44 11.14
CA LEU A 111 9.10 -8.86 9.79
C LEU A 111 9.08 -9.93 8.69
N ALA A 112 9.83 -11.02 8.86
CA ALA A 112 9.80 -12.14 7.92
C ALA A 112 8.42 -12.80 7.86
N ARG A 113 7.81 -13.08 9.02
CA ARG A 113 6.48 -13.69 9.12
C ARG A 113 5.39 -12.79 8.54
N ASP A 114 5.38 -11.52 8.90
CA ASP A 114 4.39 -10.54 8.42
C ASP A 114 4.59 -10.27 6.92
N GLY A 115 5.85 -10.21 6.47
CA GLY A 115 6.20 -10.08 5.06
C GLY A 115 5.70 -11.25 4.23
N ALA A 116 5.88 -12.48 4.71
CA ALA A 116 5.38 -13.68 4.03
C ALA A 116 3.86 -13.61 3.83
N LYS A 117 3.11 -13.23 4.88
CA LYS A 117 1.67 -12.98 4.78
C LYS A 117 1.33 -11.89 3.78
N LEU A 118 2.13 -10.82 3.73
CA LEU A 118 1.93 -9.71 2.80
C LEU A 118 2.06 -10.17 1.35
N VAL A 119 3.13 -10.89 0.99
CA VAL A 119 3.38 -11.33 -0.39
C VAL A 119 2.45 -12.46 -0.84
N GLN A 120 1.97 -13.31 0.09
CA GLN A 120 1.00 -14.38 -0.17
C GLN A 120 -0.45 -13.87 -0.35
N GLY A 121 -0.63 -12.63 -0.81
CA GLY A 121 -1.95 -12.04 -1.09
C GLY A 121 -2.45 -11.04 -0.04
N GLY A 122 -1.81 -10.96 1.13
CA GLY A 122 -2.14 -9.98 2.16
C GLY A 122 -2.00 -8.52 1.70
N TYR A 123 -1.16 -8.25 0.70
CA TYR A 123 -0.97 -6.92 0.10
C TYR A 123 -2.26 -6.31 -0.46
N ARG A 124 -3.25 -7.14 -0.86
CA ARG A 124 -4.55 -6.67 -1.34
C ARG A 124 -5.31 -5.84 -0.31
N SER A 125 -5.05 -6.08 0.99
CA SER A 125 -5.62 -5.27 2.08
C SER A 125 -5.13 -3.81 2.09
N ILE A 126 -3.97 -3.52 1.50
CA ILE A 126 -3.42 -2.16 1.38
C ILE A 126 -4.13 -1.38 0.25
N LEU A 127 -4.69 -2.07 -0.72
CA LEU A 127 -5.40 -1.45 -1.84
C LEU A 127 -6.76 -0.87 -1.43
N ARG A 128 -7.23 -1.21 -0.24
CA ARG A 128 -8.49 -0.76 0.34
C ARG A 128 -8.20 0.13 1.54
N ARG A 129 -8.96 1.22 1.67
CA ARG A 129 -8.95 2.01 2.90
C ARG A 129 -9.36 1.11 4.07
N PRO A 130 -8.68 1.21 5.23
CA PRO A 130 -9.13 0.52 6.44
C PRO A 130 -10.58 0.93 6.73
N ARG A 131 -11.50 -0.02 6.60
CA ARG A 131 -12.87 0.13 7.10
C ARG A 131 -12.84 -0.38 8.53
N ARG A 132 -13.35 0.42 9.46
CA ARG A 132 -13.73 -0.12 10.76
C ARG A 132 -14.96 -0.96 10.49
N ASP A 133 -14.92 -2.26 10.77
CA ASP A 133 -16.15 -3.06 10.76
C ASP A 133 -17.13 -2.34 11.69
N ARG A 134 -18.31 -2.03 11.15
CA ARG A 134 -19.41 -1.46 11.94
C ARG A 134 -20.08 -2.57 12.72
#